data_AF-A0A2Z6ME71-F1
#
_entry.id   AF-A0A2Z6ME71-F1
#
_cell.length_a   1.000
_cell.length_b   1.000
_cell.length_c   1.000
_cell.angle_alpha   90.00
_cell.angle_beta   90.00
_cell.angle_gamma   90.00
#
_symmetry.space_group_name_H-M   'P 1'
#
loop_
_entity.id
_entity.type
_entity.pdbx_description
1 polymer ?
#
loop_
_entity_poly.entity_id
_entity_poly.type
_entity_poly.pdbx_seq_one_letter_code
_entity_poly.pdbx_strand_id
1 'polypeptide(L)'
;MQDYTLRIFPDSHEWFKVGNWDNLVTNKQEARAYSKDISSYCGRLLEETEDELTELIKKGSVKVGGVSKVLCQDLSKHCSQTR
;
A
#
# COMPACT_ATOMS: atom_id res chain seq x y z
N MET A 1 2.92 2.61 -12.10
CA MET A 1 2.54 2.81 -10.68
C MET A 1 3.18 4.12 -10.24
N GLN A 2 2.53 4.91 -9.38
CA GLN A 2 3.16 6.12 -8.85
C GLN A 2 4.13 5.71 -7.74
N ASP A 3 5.31 6.32 -7.70
CA ASP A 3 6.31 5.97 -6.69
C ASP A 3 5.92 6.55 -5.32
N TYR A 4 5.96 5.72 -4.29
CA TYR A 4 5.85 6.11 -2.89
C TYR A 4 7.17 5.83 -2.18
N THR A 5 7.47 6.59 -1.14
CA THR A 5 8.59 6.30 -0.25
C THR A 5 8.23 6.64 1.20
N LEU A 6 9.06 6.18 2.13
CA LEU A 6 8.83 6.33 3.56
C LEU A 6 9.64 7.49 4.11
N ARG A 7 8.98 8.36 4.86
CA ARG A 7 9.60 9.36 5.72
C ARG A 7 9.57 8.86 7.16
N ILE A 8 10.74 8.86 7.79
CA ILE A 8 10.91 8.41 9.17
C ILE A 8 11.02 9.65 10.06
N PHE A 9 10.17 9.70 11.06
CA PHE A 9 10.23 10.65 12.18
C PHE A 9 10.58 9.88 13.46
N PRO A 10 11.00 10.56 14.54
CA PRO A 10 11.35 9.88 15.79
C PRO A 10 10.23 8.98 16.36
N ASP A 11 8.97 9.43 16.23
CA ASP A 11 7.81 8.76 16.83
C ASP A 11 6.83 8.18 15.79
N SER A 12 7.08 8.40 14.50
CA SER A 12 6.13 8.03 13.45
C SER A 12 6.80 7.82 12.10
N HIS A 13 6.05 7.18 11.22
CA HIS A 13 6.48 6.93 9.85
C HIS A 13 5.33 7.31 8.92
N GLU A 14 5.66 7.94 7.80
CA GLU A 14 4.66 8.38 6.84
C GLU A 14 5.07 7.96 5.42
N TRP A 15 4.16 7.27 4.74
CA TRP A 15 4.29 7.02 3.31
C TRP A 15 3.83 8.26 2.55
N PHE A 16 4.68 8.77 1.65
CA PHE A 16 4.33 9.90 0.81
C PHE A 16 4.64 9.61 -0.65
N LYS A 17 3.84 10.20 -1.53
CA LYS A 17 4.01 10.09 -2.97
C LYS A 17 5.22 10.90 -3.42
N VAL A 18 6.10 10.29 -4.19
CA VAL A 18 7.25 10.96 -4.79
C VAL A 18 6.81 11.66 -6.07
N GLY A 19 6.87 12.99 -6.08
CA GLY A 19 6.61 13.78 -7.29
C GLY A 19 7.82 13.86 -8.21
N ASN A 20 9.01 14.09 -7.64
CA ASN A 20 10.28 14.10 -8.36
C ASN A 20 11.40 13.63 -7.42
N TRP A 21 12.15 12.60 -7.86
CA TRP A 21 13.28 12.02 -7.12
C TRP A 21 14.44 12.99 -6.91
N ASP A 22 14.63 13.96 -7.80
CA ASP A 22 15.71 14.94 -7.70
C ASP A 22 15.48 15.95 -6.59
N ASN A 23 14.21 16.26 -6.30
CA ASN A 23 13.78 17.23 -5.30
C ASN A 23 13.70 16.64 -3.87
N LEU A 24 14.00 15.36 -3.69
CA LEU A 24 14.05 14.74 -2.37
C LEU A 24 15.26 15.24 -1.58
N VAL A 25 14.98 15.85 -0.43
CA VAL A 25 15.98 16.34 0.53
C VAL A 25 16.48 15.21 1.46
N THR A 26 15.78 14.06 1.50
CA THR A 26 16.15 12.88 2.30
C THR A 26 17.23 12.03 1.61
N ASN A 27 17.71 10.98 2.31
CA ASN A 27 18.61 10.01 1.70
C ASN A 27 17.94 9.30 0.50
N LYS A 28 18.40 9.64 -0.71
CA LYS A 28 17.83 9.13 -1.97
C LYS A 28 17.98 7.61 -2.13
N GLN A 29 19.06 7.01 -1.62
CA GLN A 29 19.27 5.56 -1.75
C GLN A 29 18.26 4.80 -0.91
N GLU A 30 18.10 5.21 0.35
CA GLU A 30 17.14 4.63 1.28
C GLU A 30 15.70 4.86 0.81
N ALA A 31 15.38 6.07 0.34
CA ALA A 31 14.07 6.37 -0.22
C ALA A 31 13.71 5.47 -1.42
N ARG A 32 14.69 5.18 -2.29
CA ARG A 32 14.51 4.24 -3.42
C ARG A 32 14.35 2.80 -2.95
N ALA A 33 15.05 2.40 -1.90
CA ALA A 33 14.90 1.07 -1.32
C ALA A 33 13.47 0.87 -0.77
N TYR A 34 12.93 1.82 0.00
CA TYR A 34 11.55 1.76 0.46
C TYR A 34 10.53 1.77 -0.67
N SER A 35 10.78 2.54 -1.72
CA SER A 35 9.91 2.60 -2.89
C SER A 35 9.85 1.27 -3.65
N LYS A 36 11.00 0.62 -3.78
CA LYS A 36 11.07 -0.72 -4.37
C LYS A 36 10.35 -1.73 -3.49
N ASP A 37 10.57 -1.67 -2.18
CA ASP A 37 9.96 -2.60 -1.22
C ASP A 37 8.42 -2.51 -1.23
N ILE A 38 7.86 -1.30 -1.16
CA ILE A 38 6.40 -1.12 -1.22
C ILE A 38 5.82 -1.55 -2.57
N SER A 39 6.52 -1.28 -3.67
CA SER A 39 6.06 -1.71 -5.00
C SER A 39 6.04 -3.23 -5.13
N SER A 40 7.09 -3.90 -4.65
CA SER A 40 7.17 -5.37 -4.60
C SER A 40 6.12 -5.97 -3.66
N TYR A 41 5.85 -5.32 -2.53
CA TYR A 41 4.77 -5.71 -1.63
C TYR A 41 3.39 -5.58 -2.30
N CYS A 42 3.09 -4.45 -2.94
CA CYS A 42 1.83 -4.26 -3.66
C CYS A 42 1.65 -5.27 -4.81
N GLY A 43 2.74 -5.62 -5.50
CA GLY A 43 2.72 -6.68 -6.51
C GLY A 43 2.30 -8.02 -5.92
N ARG A 44 2.97 -8.47 -4.87
CA ARG A 44 2.64 -9.72 -4.16
C ARG A 44 1.23 -9.71 -3.59
N LEU A 45 0.81 -8.60 -2.98
CA LEU A 45 -0.52 -8.45 -2.43
C LEU A 45 -1.59 -8.65 -3.50
N LEU A 46 -1.40 -8.07 -4.70
CA LEU A 46 -2.33 -8.27 -5.81
C LEU A 46 -2.27 -9.72 -6.30
N GLU A 47 -1.08 -10.28 -6.51
CA GLU A 47 -0.94 -11.70 -6.91
C GLU A 47 -1.66 -12.67 -5.95
N GLU A 48 -1.61 -12.39 -4.64
CA GLU A 48 -2.24 -13.23 -3.62
C GLU A 48 -3.75 -13.01 -3.48
N THR A 49 -4.26 -11.81 -3.79
CA THR A 49 -5.63 -11.41 -3.43
C THR A 49 -6.54 -11.05 -4.61
N GLU A 50 -6.01 -10.92 -5.83
CA GLU A 50 -6.75 -10.44 -7.00
C GLU A 50 -7.97 -11.31 -7.32
N ASP A 51 -7.81 -12.63 -7.34
CA ASP A 51 -8.89 -13.56 -7.65
C ASP A 51 -10.03 -13.47 -6.62
N GLU A 52 -9.69 -13.47 -5.32
CA GLU A 52 -10.68 -13.41 -4.25
C GLU A 52 -11.36 -12.04 -4.18
N LEU A 53 -10.60 -10.95 -4.32
CA LEU A 53 -11.14 -9.60 -4.41
C LEU A 53 -12.11 -9.46 -5.59
N THR A 54 -11.76 -10.03 -6.74
CA THR A 54 -12.61 -10.03 -7.95
C THR A 54 -13.92 -10.76 -7.70
N GLU A 55 -13.88 -11.92 -7.04
CA GLU A 55 -15.09 -12.66 -6.68
C GLU A 55 -15.97 -11.90 -5.68
N LEU A 56 -15.38 -11.20 -4.70
CA LEU A 56 -16.12 -10.34 -3.78
C LEU A 56 -16.78 -9.15 -4.50
N ILE A 57 -16.11 -8.56 -5.49
CA ILE A 57 -16.68 -7.48 -6.31
C ILE A 57 -17.86 -8.00 -7.13
N LYS A 58 -17.71 -9.13 -7.83
CA LYS A 58 -18.78 -9.74 -8.63
C LYS A 58 -20.02 -10.08 -7.81
N LYS A 59 -19.84 -10.53 -6.57
CA LYS A 59 -20.92 -10.84 -5.62
C LYS A 59 -21.60 -9.58 -5.03
N GLY A 60 -21.05 -8.39 -5.28
CA GLY A 60 -21.55 -7.14 -4.69
C GLY A 60 -21.17 -6.95 -3.22
N SER A 61 -20.21 -7.73 -2.70
CA SER A 61 -19.74 -7.64 -1.32
C SER A 61 -18.84 -6.42 -1.08
N VAL A 62 -18.34 -5.78 -2.14
CA VAL A 62 -17.50 -4.59 -2.07
C VAL A 62 -18.31 -3.34 -2.40
N LYS A 63 -18.49 -2.46 -1.41
CA LYS A 63 -19.11 -1.14 -1.61
C LYS A 63 -18.11 -0.16 -2.23
N VAL A 64 -18.60 0.90 -2.88
CA VAL A 64 -17.76 2.01 -3.36
C VAL A 64 -16.93 2.56 -2.19
N GLY A 65 -15.62 2.67 -2.38
CA GLY A 65 -14.67 3.06 -1.32
C GLY A 65 -14.32 1.98 -0.30
N GLY A 66 -14.91 0.78 -0.39
CA GLY A 66 -14.68 -0.34 0.55
C GLY A 66 -13.48 -1.23 0.20
N VAL A 67 -12.85 -1.01 -0.95
CA VAL A 67 -11.73 -1.85 -1.43
C VAL A 67 -10.57 -1.88 -0.42
N SER A 68 -10.23 -0.73 0.19
CA SER A 68 -9.15 -0.67 1.18
C SER A 68 -9.45 -1.50 2.43
N LYS A 69 -10.70 -1.48 2.90
CA LYS A 69 -11.15 -2.27 4.04
C LYS A 69 -11.05 -3.76 3.75
N VAL A 70 -11.58 -4.20 2.61
CA VAL A 70 -11.58 -5.61 2.21
C VAL A 70 -10.14 -6.12 2.02
N LEU A 71 -9.32 -5.37 1.29
CA LEU A 71 -7.92 -5.75 1.08
C LEU A 71 -7.14 -5.82 2.40
N CYS A 72 -7.28 -4.80 3.28
CA CYS A 72 -6.46 -4.74 4.49
C CYS A 72 -6.97 -5.62 5.64
N GLN A 73 -8.28 -5.76 5.82
CA GLN A 73 -8.87 -6.48 6.96
C GLN A 73 -9.23 -7.93 6.59
N ASP A 74 -9.91 -8.13 5.47
CA ASP A 74 -10.52 -9.41 5.15
C ASP A 74 -9.54 -10.35 4.42
N LEU A 75 -8.85 -9.82 3.40
CA LEU A 75 -7.95 -10.59 2.55
C LEU A 75 -6.54 -10.69 3.13
N SER A 76 -5.82 -9.57 3.26
CA SER A 76 -4.43 -9.59 3.75
C SER A 76 -4.33 -9.69 5.28
N LYS A 77 -5.36 -9.29 6.03
CA LYS A 77 -5.39 -9.26 7.51
C LYS A 77 -4.28 -8.41 8.15
N HIS A 78 -3.78 -7.41 7.43
CA HIS A 78 -2.77 -6.48 7.92
C HIS A 78 -3.34 -5.39 8.83
N CYS A 79 -4.63 -5.06 8.67
CA CYS A 79 -5.32 -4.11 9.52
C CYS A 79 -6.13 -4.85 10.59
N SER A 80 -5.91 -4.52 11.85
CA SER A 80 -6.84 -4.90 12.91
C SER A 80 -8.19 -4.22 12.67
N GLN A 81 -9.30 -4.90 13.01
CA GLN A 81 -10.56 -4.19 13.19
C GLN A 81 -10.40 -3.30 14.41
N THR A 82 -10.09 -2.02 14.20
CA THR A 82 -10.26 -1.04 15.26
C THR A 82 -11.75 -1.06 15.61
N ARG A 83 -12.02 -1.50 16.84
CA ARG A 83 -13.36 -1.69 17.41
C ARG A 83 -14.14 -0.38 17.45
#